data_AF-A0A653MDI1-F1
#
_entry.id   AF-A0A653MDI1-F1
#
_cell.length_a   1.000
_cell.length_b   1.000
_cell.length_c   1.000
_cell.angle_alpha   90.00
_cell.angle_beta   90.00
_cell.angle_gamma   90.00
#
_symmetry.space_group_name_H-M   'P 1'
#
loop_
_entity.id
_entity.type
_entity.pdbx_description
1 polymer ?
#
loop_
_entity_poly.entity_id
_entity_poly.type
_entity_poly.pdbx_seq_one_letter_code
_entity_poly.pdbx_strand_id
1 'polypeptide(L)'
;MSTKNSQPVTRVSELDGGTRFNAALVAAMGVALATLLTSLVVMNERDLTGVISPLTTLTDTFDFYSLPVLLLLVLVTLVGWLGWLRNWWIAAIAGFVLALIAGTVGYVVRLATGGAEFTGETWSAIFTEFFGLNFVFLVSGTVFTALIGPTLFRRQVAEMLREVSSRVAHAGELRRFAESNSKLALVRIPAANPQDAQVTFQERAAVDRDRANEQWESYVALLDEHGWETREVPAAETMPDSVFTEDQVIVLGQVAILGRSGASSRRAELPGVRAALAETEFVTMEIEAPATLDGGDVLLAGDTVYVGASTRTNAEGIRALREIALDLGYRVVAVPISGALHLKSVATALPDGTVLAWTPALEQPSLFGGYIEAPELLGASILPLDADTVLVSAAAPATAKLVKRLGYNVVTLDISEFEKLEGGVTCLSARAY
;
A
#
# COMPACT_ATOMS: atom_id res chain seq x y z
N MET A 1 4.46 -31.54 10.81
CA MET A 1 5.26 -31.03 11.95
C MET A 1 5.45 -29.53 11.76
N SER A 2 4.82 -28.74 12.63
CA SER A 2 4.92 -27.28 12.83
C SER A 2 4.56 -26.34 11.66
N THR A 3 3.27 -26.05 11.55
CA THR A 3 2.70 -24.84 10.94
C THR A 3 3.09 -23.60 11.75
N LYS A 4 4.01 -22.77 11.23
CA LYS A 4 4.23 -21.42 11.76
C LYS A 4 3.40 -20.41 10.97
N ASN A 5 2.31 -19.97 11.59
CA ASN A 5 1.52 -18.80 11.21
C ASN A 5 2.44 -17.57 11.07
N SER A 6 2.79 -17.18 9.84
CA SER A 6 3.35 -15.86 9.54
C SER A 6 2.21 -14.91 9.22
N GLN A 7 1.85 -14.07 10.19
CA GLN A 7 0.80 -13.07 10.04
C GLN A 7 1.22 -11.93 9.08
N PRO A 8 0.29 -11.41 8.26
CA PRO A 8 0.59 -10.37 7.27
C PRO A 8 0.96 -9.06 7.96
N VAL A 9 1.98 -8.37 7.46
CA VAL A 9 2.41 -7.05 7.96
C VAL A 9 2.03 -6.03 6.89
N THR A 10 0.76 -5.65 6.86
CA THR A 10 0.30 -4.39 6.27
C THR A 10 1.03 -3.25 6.98
N ARG A 11 1.91 -2.50 6.29
CA ARG A 11 2.55 -1.32 6.88
C ARG A 11 1.62 -0.12 6.73
N VAL A 12 1.10 0.31 7.87
CA VAL A 12 0.09 1.37 8.05
C VAL A 12 0.72 2.78 7.97
N SER A 13 1.76 2.95 7.16
CA SER A 13 2.49 4.21 6.99
C SER A 13 1.76 5.23 6.13
N GLU A 14 0.71 4.84 5.37
CA GLU A 14 -0.10 5.71 4.48
C GLU A 14 -1.62 5.79 4.78
N LEU A 15 -2.15 5.18 5.85
CA LEU A 15 -3.56 5.41 6.18
C LEU A 15 -3.80 6.88 6.54
N ASP A 16 -4.93 7.47 6.12
CA ASP A 16 -5.32 8.81 6.59
C ASP A 16 -5.29 8.88 8.13
N GLY A 17 -4.92 10.04 8.68
CA GLY A 17 -4.67 10.24 10.10
C GLY A 17 -5.85 9.82 11.00
N GLY A 18 -7.08 10.03 10.51
CA GLY A 18 -8.30 9.61 11.21
C GLY A 18 -8.47 8.09 11.26
N THR A 19 -8.15 7.41 10.16
CA THR A 19 -8.23 5.94 10.07
C THR A 19 -7.25 5.25 11.01
N ARG A 20 -6.00 5.74 11.07
CA ARG A 20 -5.01 5.20 12.02
C ARG A 20 -5.44 5.38 13.46
N PHE A 21 -6.00 6.54 13.76
CA PHE A 21 -6.49 6.85 15.10
C PHE A 21 -7.59 5.87 15.51
N ASN A 22 -8.57 5.62 14.64
CA ASN A 22 -9.66 4.68 14.92
C ASN A 22 -9.15 3.24 15.13
N ALA A 23 -8.25 2.76 14.27
CA ALA A 23 -7.65 1.44 14.43
C ALA A 23 -6.83 1.33 15.73
N ALA A 24 -6.09 2.39 16.08
CA ALA A 24 -5.33 2.45 17.33
C ALA A 24 -6.24 2.45 18.55
N LEU A 25 -7.35 3.18 18.51
CA LEU A 25 -8.32 3.25 19.60
C LEU A 25 -8.98 1.89 19.86
N VAL A 26 -9.44 1.19 18.82
CA VAL A 26 -10.03 -0.16 18.96
C VAL A 26 -9.02 -1.15 19.56
N ALA A 27 -7.78 -1.12 19.06
CA ALA A 27 -6.71 -1.95 19.59
C ALA A 27 -6.43 -1.64 21.07
N ALA A 28 -6.37 -0.35 21.43
CA ALA A 28 -6.13 0.10 22.79
C ALA A 28 -7.28 -0.30 23.74
N MET A 29 -8.54 -0.25 23.29
CA MET A 29 -9.69 -0.74 24.06
C MET A 29 -9.58 -2.22 24.37
N GLY A 30 -9.17 -3.04 23.39
CA GLY A 30 -8.95 -4.47 23.59
C GLY A 30 -7.84 -4.75 24.60
N VAL A 31 -6.73 -3.99 24.53
CA VAL A 31 -5.62 -4.08 25.51
C VAL A 31 -6.10 -3.69 26.90
N ALA A 32 -6.74 -2.53 27.05
CA ALA A 32 -7.21 -2.01 28.33
C ALA A 32 -8.20 -2.96 29.01
N LEU A 33 -9.14 -3.52 28.25
CA LEU A 33 -10.12 -4.50 28.75
C LEU A 33 -9.43 -5.79 29.22
N ALA A 34 -8.53 -6.36 28.42
CA ALA A 34 -7.83 -7.59 28.77
C ALA A 34 -6.93 -7.41 30.01
N THR A 35 -6.24 -6.27 30.11
CA THR A 35 -5.44 -5.89 31.28
C THR A 35 -6.32 -5.76 32.52
N LEU A 36 -7.45 -5.04 32.44
CA LEU A 36 -8.37 -4.90 33.57
C LEU A 36 -8.92 -6.24 34.05
N LEU A 37 -9.42 -7.08 33.13
CA LEU A 37 -9.97 -8.39 33.47
C LEU A 37 -8.93 -9.30 34.12
N THR A 38 -7.70 -9.30 33.61
CA THR A 38 -6.61 -10.12 34.18
C THR A 38 -6.24 -9.65 35.59
N SER A 39 -6.13 -8.33 35.78
CA SER A 39 -5.86 -7.76 37.11
C SER A 39 -6.99 -8.09 38.11
N LEU A 40 -8.25 -8.03 37.68
CA LEU A 40 -9.41 -8.39 38.51
C LEU A 40 -9.40 -9.88 38.90
N VAL A 41 -9.11 -10.77 37.95
CA VAL A 41 -9.08 -12.23 38.19
C VAL A 41 -7.93 -12.59 39.13
N VAL A 42 -6.71 -12.12 38.87
CA VAL A 42 -5.53 -12.46 39.66
C VAL A 42 -5.65 -11.94 41.10
N MET A 43 -6.25 -10.76 41.30
CA MET A 43 -6.53 -10.26 42.65
C MET A 43 -7.56 -11.09 43.38
N ASN A 44 -8.66 -11.44 42.70
CA ASN A 44 -9.69 -12.26 43.30
C ASN A 44 -9.18 -13.67 43.66
N GLU A 45 -8.23 -14.24 42.90
CA GLU A 45 -7.55 -15.48 43.25
C GLU A 45 -6.64 -15.35 44.49
N ARG A 46 -6.00 -14.19 44.68
CA ARG A 46 -5.15 -13.94 45.84
C ARG A 46 -5.93 -13.90 47.16
N ASP A 47 -7.21 -13.55 47.09
CA ASP A 47 -8.14 -13.43 48.22
C ASP A 47 -9.00 -14.69 48.48
N LEU A 48 -8.70 -15.82 47.80
CA LEU A 48 -9.35 -17.13 48.03
C LEU A 48 -9.17 -17.71 49.46
N THR A 49 -8.55 -16.97 50.38
CA THR A 49 -8.44 -17.29 51.80
C THR A 49 -9.77 -17.12 52.58
N GLY A 50 -10.82 -16.57 51.94
CA GLY A 50 -12.18 -16.53 52.47
C GLY A 50 -12.47 -15.44 53.51
N VAL A 51 -11.58 -14.44 53.63
CA VAL A 51 -11.68 -13.37 54.64
C VAL A 51 -12.52 -12.18 54.16
N ILE A 52 -12.59 -11.93 52.85
CA ILE A 52 -13.29 -10.80 52.22
C ILE A 52 -14.27 -11.34 51.18
N SER A 53 -15.43 -10.70 51.01
CA SER A 53 -16.41 -11.14 50.02
C SER A 53 -15.88 -10.92 48.59
N PRO A 54 -16.18 -11.82 47.63
CA PRO A 54 -15.71 -11.65 46.25
C PRO A 54 -16.12 -10.31 45.62
N LEU A 55 -17.31 -9.79 45.95
CA LEU A 55 -17.80 -8.53 45.41
C LEU A 55 -17.00 -7.32 45.95
N THR A 56 -16.62 -7.34 47.23
CA THR A 56 -15.81 -6.28 47.83
C THR A 56 -14.38 -6.30 47.28
N THR A 57 -13.76 -7.48 47.16
CA THR A 57 -12.45 -7.62 46.49
C THR A 57 -12.49 -7.11 45.04
N LEU A 58 -13.56 -7.43 44.29
CA LEU A 58 -13.74 -6.97 42.92
C LEU A 58 -13.86 -5.44 42.85
N THR A 59 -14.63 -4.82 43.74
CA THR A 59 -14.82 -3.36 43.78
C THR A 59 -13.53 -2.64 44.15
N ASP A 60 -12.83 -3.08 45.19
CA ASP A 60 -11.57 -2.48 45.63
C ASP A 60 -10.47 -2.61 44.57
N THR A 61 -10.46 -3.74 43.86
CA THR A 61 -9.53 -3.99 42.76
C THR A 61 -9.87 -3.12 41.55
N PHE A 62 -11.15 -2.97 41.21
CA PHE A 62 -11.59 -2.10 40.13
C PHE A 62 -11.19 -0.65 40.41
N ASP A 63 -11.42 -0.17 41.64
CA ASP A 63 -11.03 1.18 42.05
C ASP A 63 -9.50 1.37 42.00
N PHE A 64 -8.73 0.33 42.35
CA PHE A 64 -7.27 0.35 42.24
C PHE A 64 -6.79 0.51 40.79
N TYR A 65 -7.38 -0.22 39.84
CA TYR A 65 -6.88 -0.28 38.46
C TYR A 65 -7.59 0.64 37.47
N SER A 66 -8.74 1.22 37.82
CA SER A 66 -9.55 2.06 36.92
C SER A 66 -8.74 3.19 36.27
N LEU A 67 -8.04 3.99 37.07
CA LEU A 67 -7.21 5.09 36.58
C LEU A 67 -5.98 4.60 35.78
N PRO A 68 -5.15 3.64 36.27
CA PRO A 68 -4.10 3.03 35.46
C PRO A 68 -4.58 2.50 34.10
N VAL A 69 -5.73 1.83 34.04
CA VAL A 69 -6.29 1.26 32.80
C VAL A 69 -6.70 2.36 31.84
N LEU A 70 -7.32 3.44 32.33
CA LEU A 70 -7.68 4.60 31.50
C LEU A 70 -6.43 5.31 30.94
N LEU A 71 -5.39 5.47 31.75
CA LEU A 71 -4.12 6.03 31.28
C LEU A 71 -3.46 5.13 30.23
N LEU A 72 -3.48 3.81 30.45
CA LEU A 72 -2.97 2.84 29.48
C LEU A 72 -3.73 2.91 28.15
N LEU A 73 -5.07 3.02 28.19
CA LEU A 73 -5.90 3.18 26.99
C LEU A 73 -5.47 4.41 26.17
N VAL A 74 -5.34 5.56 26.82
CA VAL A 74 -4.95 6.82 26.13
C VAL A 74 -3.54 6.70 25.56
N LEU A 75 -2.59 6.21 26.36
CA LEU A 75 -1.19 6.09 25.94
C LEU A 75 -1.01 5.08 24.79
N VAL A 76 -1.67 3.93 24.86
CA VAL A 76 -1.64 2.90 23.80
C VAL A 76 -2.28 3.44 22.51
N THR A 77 -3.36 4.22 22.62
CA THR A 77 -3.98 4.89 21.47
C THR A 77 -3.00 5.86 20.80
N LEU A 78 -2.30 6.69 21.58
CA LEU A 78 -1.32 7.66 21.07
C LEU A 78 -0.15 6.97 20.35
N VAL A 79 0.47 5.95 20.95
CA VAL A 79 1.59 5.25 20.30
C VAL A 79 1.10 4.39 19.12
N GLY A 80 -0.12 3.88 19.17
CA GLY A 80 -0.76 3.19 18.06
C GLY A 80 -1.00 4.11 16.87
N TRP A 81 -1.44 5.34 17.12
CA TRP A 81 -1.58 6.38 16.10
C TRP A 81 -0.24 6.72 15.44
N LEU A 82 0.84 6.73 16.21
CA LEU A 82 2.23 6.87 15.71
C LEU A 82 2.79 5.58 15.06
N GLY A 83 2.00 4.51 14.94
CA GLY A 83 2.36 3.28 14.25
C GLY A 83 3.17 2.25 15.07
N TRP A 84 3.28 2.43 16.39
CA TRP A 84 4.12 1.56 17.23
C TRP A 84 3.46 0.21 17.57
N LEU A 85 2.15 0.08 17.32
CA LEU A 85 1.43 -1.20 17.43
C LEU A 85 1.60 -2.11 16.20
N ARG A 86 2.42 -1.71 15.22
CA ARG A 86 2.62 -2.47 13.97
C ARG A 86 3.34 -3.81 14.17
N ASN A 87 4.32 -3.82 15.07
CA ASN A 87 5.19 -4.96 15.30
C ASN A 87 5.06 -5.42 16.75
N TRP A 88 4.87 -6.73 16.96
CA TRP A 88 4.67 -7.28 18.31
C TRP A 88 5.83 -6.95 19.27
N TRP A 89 7.06 -6.87 18.79
CA TRP A 89 8.23 -6.55 19.62
C TRP A 89 8.33 -5.05 19.96
N ILE A 90 7.98 -4.15 19.03
CA ILE A 90 7.87 -2.70 19.31
C ILE A 90 6.72 -2.48 20.29
N ALA A 91 5.59 -3.14 20.06
CA ALA A 91 4.43 -3.10 20.93
C ALA A 91 4.73 -3.67 22.32
N ALA A 92 5.61 -4.66 22.45
CA ALA A 92 6.07 -5.16 23.75
C ALA A 92 6.92 -4.11 24.49
N ILE A 93 7.88 -3.48 23.82
CA ILE A 93 8.73 -2.42 24.42
C ILE A 93 7.85 -1.23 24.83
N ALA A 94 6.99 -0.77 23.93
CA ALA A 94 6.05 0.31 24.21
C ALA A 94 5.11 -0.08 25.35
N GLY A 95 4.51 -1.27 25.29
CA GLY A 95 3.61 -1.79 26.32
C GLY A 95 4.22 -1.81 27.72
N PHE A 96 5.49 -2.23 27.83
CA PHE A 96 6.22 -2.20 29.10
C PHE A 96 6.37 -0.78 29.65
N VAL A 97 6.86 0.15 28.82
CA VAL A 97 7.05 1.55 29.23
C VAL A 97 5.71 2.20 29.60
N LEU A 98 4.68 1.99 28.79
CA LEU A 98 3.36 2.58 29.00
C LEU A 98 2.65 2.00 30.22
N ALA A 99 2.72 0.69 30.44
CA ALA A 99 2.15 0.06 31.64
C ALA A 99 2.90 0.47 32.91
N LEU A 100 4.23 0.65 32.83
CA LEU A 100 5.02 1.19 33.94
C LEU A 100 4.58 2.62 34.30
N ILE A 101 4.46 3.50 33.29
CA ILE A 101 4.00 4.88 33.48
C ILE A 101 2.57 4.90 34.05
N ALA A 102 1.65 4.19 33.42
CA ALA A 102 0.24 4.18 33.80
C ALA A 102 0.02 3.63 35.23
N GLY A 103 0.70 2.54 35.58
CA GLY A 103 0.64 1.96 36.93
C GLY A 103 1.24 2.88 38.00
N THR A 104 2.39 3.50 37.70
CA THR A 104 3.06 4.43 38.64
C THR A 104 2.20 5.67 38.88
N VAL A 105 1.77 6.32 37.79
CA VAL A 105 0.97 7.55 37.88
C VAL A 105 -0.37 7.27 38.56
N GLY A 106 -1.04 6.17 38.23
CA GLY A 106 -2.29 5.80 38.88
C GLY A 106 -2.12 5.57 40.38
N TYR A 107 -1.04 4.91 40.81
CA TYR A 107 -0.76 4.69 42.23
C TYR A 107 -0.39 5.97 42.98
N VAL A 108 0.43 6.84 42.38
CA VAL A 108 0.78 8.16 42.94
C VAL A 108 -0.46 9.03 43.11
N VAL A 109 -1.34 9.07 42.11
CA VAL A 109 -2.59 9.83 42.19
C VAL A 109 -3.48 9.28 43.29
N ARG A 110 -3.59 7.96 43.43
CA ARG A 110 -4.35 7.32 44.51
C ARG A 110 -3.82 7.69 45.90
N LEU A 111 -2.50 7.70 46.09
CA LEU A 111 -1.89 8.10 47.36
C LEU A 111 -2.17 9.59 47.66
N ALA A 112 -2.05 10.45 46.66
CA ALA A 112 -2.34 11.88 46.78
C ALA A 112 -3.82 12.13 47.12
N THR A 113 -4.76 11.46 46.46
CA THR A 113 -6.19 11.60 46.74
C THR A 113 -6.59 10.97 48.07
N GLY A 114 -5.84 9.97 48.55
CA GLY A 114 -5.96 9.40 49.88
C GLY A 114 -5.36 10.25 51.00
N GLY A 115 -4.76 11.41 50.69
CA GLY A 115 -4.19 12.33 51.67
C GLY A 115 -2.83 11.90 52.22
N ALA A 116 -2.10 11.02 51.53
CA ALA A 116 -0.76 10.61 51.95
C ALA A 116 0.26 11.75 51.75
N GLU A 117 1.12 11.98 52.75
CA GLU A 117 2.26 12.87 52.59
C GLU A 117 3.38 12.16 51.82
N PHE A 118 4.01 12.84 50.85
CA PHE A 118 5.09 12.28 50.04
C PHE A 118 6.44 12.26 50.78
N THR A 119 6.52 11.42 51.82
CA THR A 119 7.73 11.16 52.62
C THR A 119 8.56 10.01 52.02
N GLY A 120 9.74 9.73 52.59
CA GLY A 120 10.58 8.61 52.17
C GLY A 120 9.88 7.24 52.27
N GLU A 121 8.96 7.07 53.22
CA GLU A 121 8.15 5.85 53.36
C GLU A 121 7.15 5.69 52.20
N THR A 122 6.47 6.78 51.82
CA THR A 122 5.55 6.81 50.68
C THR A 122 6.28 6.50 49.37
N TRP A 123 7.49 7.04 49.19
CA TRP A 123 8.34 6.68 48.05
C TRP A 123 8.73 5.20 48.07
N SER A 124 9.11 4.66 49.22
CA SER A 124 9.40 3.23 49.36
C SER A 124 8.17 2.37 49.00
N ALA A 125 6.98 2.76 49.42
CA ALA A 125 5.73 2.07 49.09
C ALA A 125 5.46 2.07 47.58
N ILE A 126 5.69 3.20 46.89
CA ILE A 126 5.60 3.29 45.42
C ILE A 126 6.57 2.31 44.75
N PHE A 127 7.81 2.20 45.24
CA PHE A 127 8.79 1.27 44.69
C PHE A 127 8.44 -0.20 44.97
N THR A 128 7.97 -0.53 46.17
CA THR A 128 7.57 -1.89 46.53
C THR A 128 6.37 -2.35 45.71
N GLU A 129 5.47 -1.44 45.36
CA GLU A 129 4.25 -1.74 44.62
C GLU A 129 4.54 -2.30 43.21
N PHE A 130 5.69 -1.99 42.60
CA PHE A 130 6.12 -2.61 41.33
C PHE A 130 6.28 -4.12 41.40
N PHE A 131 6.53 -4.66 42.61
CA PHE A 131 6.61 -6.09 42.89
C PHE A 131 5.31 -6.64 43.52
N GLY A 132 4.32 -5.77 43.74
CA GLY A 132 3.02 -6.04 44.34
C GLY A 132 1.89 -6.10 43.32
N LEU A 133 0.81 -5.35 43.56
CA LEU A 133 -0.38 -5.34 42.71
C LEU A 133 -0.06 -4.74 41.33
N ASN A 134 0.82 -3.73 41.27
CA ASN A 134 1.24 -3.16 39.99
C ASN A 134 2.09 -4.12 39.13
N PHE A 135 2.67 -5.18 39.71
CA PHE A 135 3.40 -6.18 38.92
C PHE A 135 2.49 -6.89 37.91
N VAL A 136 1.30 -7.31 38.37
CA VAL A 136 0.31 -8.00 37.53
C VAL A 136 -0.17 -7.08 36.40
N PHE A 137 -0.41 -5.81 36.71
CA PHE A 137 -0.78 -4.80 35.73
C PHE A 137 0.33 -4.54 34.71
N LEU A 138 1.59 -4.42 35.17
CA LEU A 138 2.75 -4.22 34.31
C LEU A 138 2.92 -5.38 33.33
N VAL A 139 2.89 -6.62 33.83
CA VAL A 139 3.04 -7.82 33.00
C VAL A 139 1.89 -7.96 32.01
N SER A 140 0.64 -7.88 32.48
CA SER A 140 -0.54 -8.03 31.62
C SER A 140 -0.64 -6.91 30.59
N GLY A 141 -0.44 -5.64 30.98
CA GLY A 141 -0.37 -4.50 30.07
C GLY A 141 0.69 -4.67 28.98
N THR A 142 1.88 -5.15 29.34
CA THR A 142 2.95 -5.46 28.37
C THR A 142 2.55 -6.56 27.41
N VAL A 143 2.07 -7.69 27.94
CA VAL A 143 1.72 -8.89 27.15
C VAL A 143 0.55 -8.61 26.21
N PHE A 144 -0.50 -7.96 26.69
CA PHE A 144 -1.66 -7.66 25.84
C PHE A 144 -1.37 -6.57 24.83
N THR A 145 -0.56 -5.55 25.16
CA THR A 145 -0.11 -4.59 24.14
C THR A 145 0.66 -5.30 23.04
N ALA A 146 1.51 -6.29 23.37
CA ALA A 146 2.27 -7.06 22.39
C ALA A 146 1.43 -8.02 21.53
N LEU A 147 0.40 -8.66 22.11
CA LEU A 147 -0.38 -9.71 21.45
C LEU A 147 -1.69 -9.20 20.83
N ILE A 148 -2.44 -8.41 21.58
CA ILE A 148 -3.76 -7.90 21.18
C ILE A 148 -3.61 -6.64 20.31
N GLY A 149 -2.68 -5.75 20.67
CA GLY A 149 -2.45 -4.49 19.96
C GLY A 149 -2.25 -4.68 18.45
N PRO A 150 -1.20 -5.40 18.00
CA PRO A 150 -0.94 -5.63 16.58
C PRO A 150 -2.00 -6.46 15.85
N THR A 151 -2.71 -7.35 16.55
CA THR A 151 -3.70 -8.22 15.93
C THR A 151 -5.00 -7.48 15.66
N LEU A 152 -5.52 -6.74 16.63
CA LEU A 152 -6.73 -5.92 16.46
C LEU A 152 -6.48 -4.75 15.51
N PHE A 153 -5.32 -4.09 15.61
CA PHE A 153 -4.96 -3.00 14.71
C PHE A 153 -4.97 -3.46 13.24
N ARG A 154 -4.35 -4.61 12.92
CA ARG A 154 -4.37 -5.16 11.56
C ARG A 154 -5.75 -5.63 11.11
N ARG A 155 -6.54 -6.21 12.01
CA ARG A 155 -7.92 -6.62 11.70
C ARG A 155 -8.80 -5.43 11.32
N GLN A 156 -8.73 -4.33 12.08
CA GLN A 156 -9.54 -3.15 11.80
C GLN A 156 -9.18 -2.53 10.45
N VAL A 157 -7.89 -2.49 10.10
CA VAL A 157 -7.43 -2.04 8.78
C VAL A 157 -7.92 -2.98 7.68
N ALA A 158 -7.83 -4.30 7.89
CA ALA A 158 -8.32 -5.28 6.92
C ALA A 158 -9.84 -5.24 6.72
N GLU A 159 -10.63 -5.01 7.78
CA GLU A 159 -12.09 -4.88 7.69
C GLU A 159 -12.50 -3.63 6.92
N MET A 160 -11.81 -2.51 7.13
CA MET A 160 -12.03 -1.31 6.32
C MET A 160 -11.67 -1.54 4.84
N LEU A 161 -10.52 -2.19 4.56
CA LEU A 161 -10.16 -2.56 3.18
C LEU A 161 -11.19 -3.49 2.55
N ARG A 162 -11.78 -4.41 3.34
CA ARG A 162 -12.90 -5.25 2.89
C ARG A 162 -14.17 -4.46 2.67
N GLU A 163 -14.45 -3.41 3.44
CA GLU A 163 -15.62 -2.56 3.23
C GLU A 163 -15.46 -1.76 1.92
N VAL A 164 -14.28 -1.18 1.69
CA VAL A 164 -13.92 -0.55 0.41
C VAL A 164 -14.01 -1.58 -0.73
N SER A 165 -13.43 -2.76 -0.55
CA SER A 165 -13.52 -3.86 -1.51
C SER A 165 -14.96 -4.34 -1.73
N SER A 166 -15.83 -4.33 -0.72
CA SER A 166 -17.24 -4.75 -0.86
C SER A 166 -18.09 -3.73 -1.63
N ARG A 167 -17.76 -2.44 -1.52
CA ARG A 167 -18.31 -1.39 -2.39
C ARG A 167 -17.84 -1.56 -3.83
N VAL A 168 -16.62 -2.08 -4.03
CA VAL A 168 -16.08 -2.44 -5.35
C VAL A 168 -16.62 -3.79 -5.86
N ALA A 169 -16.92 -4.75 -4.98
CA ALA A 169 -17.37 -6.10 -5.34
C ALA A 169 -18.87 -6.18 -5.65
N HIS A 170 -19.67 -5.17 -5.26
CA HIS A 170 -21.03 -5.00 -5.78
C HIS A 170 -21.07 -4.47 -7.23
N ALA A 171 -19.91 -4.17 -7.84
CA ALA A 171 -19.75 -3.87 -9.26
C ALA A 171 -19.21 -5.09 -10.03
N GLY A 172 -19.86 -6.24 -9.87
CA GLY A 172 -19.45 -7.51 -10.48
C GLY A 172 -20.41 -7.99 -11.55
N GLU A 173 -20.25 -7.50 -12.80
CA GLU A 173 -20.47 -8.27 -14.04
C GLU A 173 -19.91 -7.50 -15.26
N LEU A 174 -18.79 -7.96 -15.80
CA LEU A 174 -18.33 -7.79 -17.20
C LEU A 174 -18.27 -6.39 -17.88
N ARG A 175 -18.26 -5.27 -17.15
CA ARG A 175 -18.22 -3.93 -17.79
C ARG A 175 -17.39 -2.86 -17.07
N ARG A 176 -16.24 -3.22 -16.47
CA ARG A 176 -15.44 -2.24 -15.70
C ARG A 176 -14.91 -1.06 -16.53
N PHE A 177 -14.58 -1.24 -17.81
CA PHE A 177 -14.24 -0.10 -18.68
C PHE A 177 -15.45 0.81 -18.99
N ALA A 178 -16.68 0.28 -18.91
CA ALA A 178 -17.89 0.97 -19.33
C ALA A 178 -18.64 1.68 -18.21
N GLU A 179 -18.31 1.43 -16.93
CA GLU A 179 -19.08 1.92 -15.78
C GLU A 179 -18.28 2.77 -14.78
N SER A 180 -16.97 2.93 -14.97
CA SER A 180 -16.22 3.95 -14.22
C SER A 180 -16.60 5.34 -14.72
N ASN A 181 -17.35 6.07 -13.89
CA ASN A 181 -17.74 7.45 -14.15
C ASN A 181 -16.55 8.45 -14.07
N SER A 182 -15.33 7.99 -13.79
CA SER A 182 -14.14 8.85 -13.74
C SER A 182 -12.90 8.10 -14.27
N LYS A 183 -12.50 8.42 -15.51
CA LYS A 183 -11.21 8.04 -16.07
C LYS A 183 -10.18 9.08 -15.61
N LEU A 184 -9.17 8.69 -14.84
CA LEU A 184 -8.09 9.59 -14.41
C LEU A 184 -6.76 9.15 -15.03
N ALA A 185 -6.02 10.09 -15.59
CA ALA A 185 -4.66 9.88 -16.07
C ALA A 185 -3.70 10.86 -15.38
N LEU A 186 -2.82 10.33 -14.52
CA LEU A 186 -1.70 11.10 -14.00
C LEU A 186 -0.65 11.25 -15.10
N VAL A 187 -0.30 12.48 -15.44
CA VAL A 187 0.69 12.80 -16.47
C VAL A 187 1.74 13.74 -15.91
N ARG A 188 2.96 13.70 -16.43
CA ARG A 188 4.02 14.66 -16.06
C ARG A 188 4.72 15.13 -17.32
N ILE A 189 4.92 16.44 -17.44
CA ILE A 189 5.69 17.03 -18.53
C ILE A 189 7.13 16.49 -18.57
N PRO A 190 7.75 16.31 -19.76
CA PRO A 190 9.16 15.94 -19.86
C PRO A 190 10.09 16.89 -19.11
N ALA A 191 11.16 16.34 -18.53
CA ALA A 191 12.20 17.11 -17.86
C ALA A 191 13.02 17.96 -18.86
N ALA A 192 13.87 18.88 -18.36
CA ALA A 192 14.74 19.67 -19.23
C ALA A 192 15.87 18.85 -19.86
N ASN A 193 16.21 17.70 -19.30
CA ASN A 193 17.33 16.84 -19.72
C ASN A 193 16.90 15.41 -20.10
N PRO A 194 15.95 15.20 -21.04
CA PRO A 194 15.48 13.87 -21.41
C PRO A 194 16.59 13.00 -22.03
N GLN A 195 17.62 13.62 -22.60
CA GLN A 195 18.79 12.94 -23.15
C GLN A 195 19.56 12.09 -22.12
N ASP A 196 19.42 12.40 -20.82
CA ASP A 196 20.10 11.72 -19.71
C ASP A 196 19.29 10.53 -19.14
N ALA A 197 18.10 10.25 -19.69
CA ALA A 197 17.23 9.15 -19.26
C ALA A 197 17.90 7.78 -19.43
N GLN A 198 17.44 6.80 -18.65
CA GLN A 198 18.01 5.46 -18.65
C GLN A 198 17.65 4.70 -19.91
N VAL A 199 18.64 4.00 -20.48
CA VAL A 199 18.47 3.13 -21.66
C VAL A 199 19.34 1.89 -21.41
N THR A 200 18.76 0.70 -21.51
CA THR A 200 19.37 -0.57 -21.06
C THR A 200 19.41 -1.66 -22.15
N PHE A 201 18.34 -1.77 -22.93
CA PHE A 201 18.08 -2.82 -23.92
C PHE A 201 18.20 -2.34 -25.38
N GLN A 202 18.45 -1.05 -25.62
CA GLN A 202 18.71 -0.52 -26.96
C GLN A 202 19.91 0.42 -27.02
N GLU A 203 20.37 0.74 -28.22
CA GLU A 203 21.42 1.74 -28.43
C GLU A 203 20.87 3.15 -28.18
N ARG A 204 21.64 3.97 -27.46
CA ARG A 204 21.25 5.35 -27.17
C ARG A 204 21.18 6.17 -28.45
N ALA A 205 20.04 6.79 -28.69
CA ALA A 205 19.82 7.76 -29.75
C ALA A 205 19.77 9.19 -29.20
N ALA A 206 19.96 10.17 -30.09
CA ALA A 206 19.76 11.58 -29.77
C ALA A 206 18.26 11.88 -29.62
N VAL A 207 17.88 12.50 -28.52
CA VAL A 207 16.51 12.92 -28.20
C VAL A 207 16.35 14.40 -28.53
N ASP A 208 15.36 14.70 -29.35
CA ASP A 208 14.92 16.07 -29.63
C ASP A 208 13.89 16.47 -28.58
N ARG A 209 14.29 17.40 -27.69
CA ARG A 209 13.44 17.83 -26.57
C ARG A 209 12.19 18.56 -27.04
N ASP A 210 12.31 19.42 -28.05
CA ASP A 210 11.17 20.22 -28.52
C ASP A 210 10.13 19.29 -29.15
N ARG A 211 10.59 18.33 -29.95
CA ARG A 211 9.72 17.27 -30.49
C ARG A 211 9.13 16.38 -29.40
N ALA A 212 9.89 16.04 -28.35
CA ALA A 212 9.38 15.25 -27.23
C ALA A 212 8.23 15.98 -26.50
N ASN A 213 8.34 17.30 -26.32
CA ASN A 213 7.27 18.12 -25.75
C ASN A 213 6.04 18.13 -26.66
N GLU A 214 6.19 18.34 -27.97
CA GLU A 214 5.08 18.30 -28.93
C GLU A 214 4.36 16.94 -28.94
N GLN A 215 5.13 15.84 -28.87
CA GLN A 215 4.59 14.48 -28.79
C GLN A 215 3.84 14.23 -27.48
N TRP A 216 4.35 14.75 -26.36
CA TRP A 216 3.69 14.67 -25.06
C TRP A 216 2.40 15.47 -25.02
N GLU A 217 2.41 16.71 -25.51
CA GLU A 217 1.20 17.56 -25.61
C GLU A 217 0.13 16.87 -26.46
N SER A 218 0.53 16.25 -27.58
CA SER A 218 -0.37 15.46 -28.42
C SER A 218 -0.94 14.23 -27.71
N TYR A 219 -0.14 13.58 -26.85
CA TYR A 219 -0.59 12.45 -26.04
C TYR A 219 -1.61 12.88 -24.97
N VAL A 220 -1.36 13.99 -24.27
CA VAL A 220 -2.29 14.55 -23.26
C VAL A 220 -3.60 14.98 -23.93
N ALA A 221 -3.53 15.70 -25.04
CA ALA A 221 -4.71 16.12 -25.81
C ALA A 221 -5.55 14.92 -26.29
N LEU A 222 -4.90 13.83 -26.70
CA LEU A 222 -5.58 12.60 -27.08
C LEU A 222 -6.31 11.95 -25.90
N LEU A 223 -5.69 11.93 -24.70
CA LEU A 223 -6.36 11.43 -23.50
C LEU A 223 -7.61 12.27 -23.17
N ASP A 224 -7.50 13.60 -23.22
CA ASP A 224 -8.62 14.51 -22.99
C ASP A 224 -9.75 14.30 -24.02
N GLU A 225 -9.43 14.13 -25.31
CA GLU A 225 -10.40 13.84 -26.38
C GLU A 225 -11.18 12.55 -26.13
N HIS A 226 -10.54 11.54 -25.53
CA HIS A 226 -11.16 10.25 -25.16
C HIS A 226 -11.76 10.25 -23.74
N GLY A 227 -11.95 11.42 -23.14
CA GLY A 227 -12.68 11.64 -21.90
C GLY A 227 -11.92 11.24 -20.64
N TRP A 228 -10.59 11.24 -20.67
CA TRP A 228 -9.76 11.12 -19.48
C TRP A 228 -9.62 12.48 -18.80
N GLU A 229 -9.79 12.53 -17.49
CA GLU A 229 -9.33 13.66 -16.67
C GLU A 229 -7.82 13.54 -16.54
N THR A 230 -7.08 14.42 -17.21
CA THR A 230 -5.64 14.50 -17.06
C THR A 230 -5.29 15.31 -15.81
N ARG A 231 -4.53 14.69 -14.90
CA ARG A 231 -4.06 15.30 -13.66
C ARG A 231 -2.55 15.43 -13.75
N GLU A 232 -2.08 16.67 -13.79
CA GLU A 232 -0.66 16.93 -13.82
C GLU A 232 0.01 16.62 -12.49
N VAL A 233 1.06 15.81 -12.57
CA VAL A 233 2.02 15.59 -11.49
C VAL A 233 3.03 16.74 -11.53
N PRO A 234 3.47 17.30 -10.38
CA PRO A 234 4.46 18.37 -10.35
C PRO A 234 5.68 18.05 -11.21
N ALA A 235 6.09 19.04 -12.02
CA ALA A 235 7.23 18.94 -12.91
C ALA A 235 8.52 18.59 -12.15
N ALA A 236 9.39 17.83 -12.81
CA ALA A 236 10.67 17.39 -12.23
C ALA A 236 11.81 17.62 -13.23
N GLU A 237 12.16 18.89 -13.41
CA GLU A 237 13.13 19.42 -14.39
C GLU A 237 14.48 18.69 -14.45
N THR A 238 14.92 18.10 -13.33
CA THR A 238 16.23 17.44 -13.19
C THR A 238 16.16 15.91 -13.18
N MET A 239 14.97 15.34 -13.38
CA MET A 239 14.72 13.90 -13.36
C MET A 239 14.35 13.41 -14.76
N PRO A 240 15.31 12.93 -15.57
CA PRO A 240 15.11 12.67 -17.00
C PRO A 240 13.95 11.72 -17.33
N ASP A 241 13.77 10.68 -16.50
CA ASP A 241 12.76 9.64 -16.68
C ASP A 241 11.40 10.00 -16.07
N SER A 242 11.24 11.20 -15.49
CA SER A 242 10.08 11.56 -14.68
C SER A 242 8.75 11.64 -15.44
N VAL A 243 8.81 11.78 -16.77
CA VAL A 243 7.66 11.70 -17.68
C VAL A 243 6.97 10.33 -17.61
N PHE A 244 7.73 9.27 -17.29
CA PHE A 244 7.22 7.89 -17.22
C PHE A 244 6.55 7.61 -15.88
N THR A 245 5.42 8.29 -15.65
CA THR A 245 4.64 8.24 -14.39
C THR A 245 4.08 6.85 -14.09
N GLU A 246 3.87 6.01 -15.12
CA GLU A 246 3.38 4.63 -14.98
C GLU A 246 4.20 3.83 -13.98
N ASP A 247 5.51 4.04 -13.91
CA ASP A 247 6.39 3.24 -13.04
C ASP A 247 6.22 3.54 -11.55
N GLN A 248 5.68 4.71 -11.22
CA GLN A 248 5.64 5.21 -9.85
C GLN A 248 4.36 4.83 -9.10
N VAL A 249 3.28 4.48 -9.81
CA VAL A 249 2.01 4.11 -9.17
C VAL A 249 1.19 3.14 -10.01
N ILE A 250 0.61 2.16 -9.33
CA ILE A 250 -0.35 1.19 -9.87
C ILE A 250 -1.70 1.48 -9.22
N VAL A 251 -2.77 1.57 -10.00
CA VAL A 251 -4.11 1.74 -9.45
C VAL A 251 -4.92 0.45 -9.63
N LEU A 252 -5.46 -0.08 -8.54
CA LEU A 252 -6.33 -1.25 -8.52
C LEU A 252 -7.63 -0.88 -7.78
N GLY A 253 -8.72 -0.69 -8.53
CA GLY A 253 -9.97 -0.18 -7.97
C GLY A 253 -9.78 1.20 -7.34
N GLN A 254 -10.13 1.35 -6.05
CA GLN A 254 -9.95 2.60 -5.30
C GLN A 254 -8.61 2.68 -4.54
N VAL A 255 -7.64 1.80 -4.84
CA VAL A 255 -6.33 1.80 -4.18
C VAL A 255 -5.22 2.20 -5.15
N ALA A 256 -4.49 3.26 -4.80
CA ALA A 256 -3.29 3.70 -5.49
C ALA A 256 -2.04 3.15 -4.77
N ILE A 257 -1.41 2.14 -5.39
CA ILE A 257 -0.21 1.48 -4.89
C ILE A 257 1.01 2.24 -5.42
N LEU A 258 1.56 3.11 -4.60
CA LEU A 258 2.80 3.83 -4.81
C LEU A 258 3.97 2.83 -4.85
N GLY A 259 4.58 2.73 -6.02
CA GLY A 259 5.69 1.83 -6.30
C GLY A 259 6.97 2.25 -5.58
N ARG A 260 8.00 1.43 -5.72
CA ARG A 260 9.35 1.78 -5.26
C ARG A 260 10.35 1.32 -6.28
N SER A 261 10.79 2.27 -7.10
CA SER A 261 11.52 1.88 -8.29
C SER A 261 12.78 1.08 -8.02
N GLY A 262 12.98 0.05 -8.85
CA GLY A 262 14.23 -0.73 -8.88
C GLY A 262 15.42 0.17 -9.19
N ALA A 263 15.25 1.11 -10.13
CA ALA A 263 16.24 2.14 -10.43
C ALA A 263 16.31 3.17 -9.31
N SER A 264 17.45 3.25 -8.63
CA SER A 264 17.63 4.17 -7.49
C SER A 264 17.48 5.64 -7.85
N SER A 265 17.91 6.04 -9.05
CA SER A 265 17.78 7.42 -9.57
C SER A 265 16.34 7.87 -9.71
N ARG A 266 15.40 6.94 -9.95
CA ARG A 266 13.98 7.23 -10.20
C ARG A 266 13.13 7.32 -8.94
N ARG A 267 13.66 6.94 -7.77
CA ARG A 267 12.91 6.95 -6.50
C ARG A 267 12.52 8.36 -6.05
N ALA A 268 13.24 9.39 -6.52
CA ALA A 268 12.94 10.77 -6.22
C ALA A 268 11.71 11.32 -6.97
N GLU A 269 11.16 10.56 -7.93
CA GLU A 269 9.96 10.94 -8.69
C GLU A 269 8.66 10.75 -7.88
N LEU A 270 8.67 9.82 -6.91
CA LEU A 270 7.51 9.38 -6.14
C LEU A 270 6.83 10.51 -5.33
N PRO A 271 7.54 11.44 -4.66
CA PRO A 271 6.90 12.51 -3.90
C PRO A 271 5.96 13.38 -4.73
N GLY A 272 6.29 13.64 -6.00
CA GLY A 272 5.40 14.39 -6.90
C GLY A 272 4.10 13.63 -7.18
N VAL A 273 4.21 12.32 -7.46
CA VAL A 273 3.04 11.46 -7.69
C VAL A 273 2.16 11.37 -6.45
N ARG A 274 2.78 11.25 -5.26
CA ARG A 274 2.06 11.29 -3.98
C ARG A 274 1.30 12.60 -3.79
N ALA A 275 1.90 13.73 -4.13
CA ALA A 275 1.24 15.04 -4.05
C ALA A 275 0.03 15.12 -5.00
N ALA A 276 0.16 14.64 -6.23
CA ALA A 276 -0.95 14.61 -7.20
C ALA A 276 -2.13 13.73 -6.74
N LEU A 277 -1.86 12.66 -6.00
CA LEU A 277 -2.88 11.75 -5.46
C LEU A 277 -3.52 12.26 -4.16
N ALA A 278 -2.89 13.18 -3.42
CA ALA A 278 -3.41 13.69 -2.16
C ALA A 278 -4.76 14.42 -2.32
N GLU A 279 -5.05 14.92 -3.52
CA GLU A 279 -6.29 15.59 -3.90
C GLU A 279 -7.25 14.63 -4.64
N THR A 280 -7.17 13.33 -4.36
CA THR A 280 -8.06 12.30 -4.92
C THR A 280 -8.70 11.49 -3.79
N GLU A 281 -9.73 10.72 -4.12
CA GLU A 281 -10.36 9.80 -3.16
C GLU A 281 -9.64 8.44 -3.07
N PHE A 282 -8.51 8.26 -3.77
CA PHE A 282 -7.78 7.01 -3.75
C PHE A 282 -7.13 6.75 -2.38
N VAL A 283 -7.29 5.52 -1.90
CA VAL A 283 -6.53 5.03 -0.75
C VAL A 283 -5.12 4.73 -1.22
N THR A 284 -4.12 5.42 -0.67
CA THR A 284 -2.72 5.20 -1.04
C THR A 284 -2.08 4.09 -0.20
N MET A 285 -1.28 3.23 -0.83
CA MET A 285 -0.41 2.23 -0.18
C MET A 285 0.98 2.26 -0.81
N GLU A 286 2.06 2.09 -0.07
CA GLU A 286 3.44 2.14 -0.58
C GLU A 286 4.16 0.79 -0.50
N ILE A 287 4.96 0.53 -1.53
CA ILE A 287 5.92 -0.56 -1.54
C ILE A 287 7.16 -0.14 -0.73
N GLU A 288 7.32 -0.72 0.45
CA GLU A 288 8.46 -0.43 1.32
C GLU A 288 9.67 -1.34 1.07
N ALA A 289 10.88 -0.83 1.29
CA ALA A 289 12.12 -1.62 1.20
C ALA A 289 12.05 -2.90 2.09
N PRO A 290 12.67 -4.02 1.65
CA PRO A 290 13.57 -4.18 0.49
C PRO A 290 12.86 -4.46 -0.84
N ALA A 291 11.53 -4.38 -0.89
CA ALA A 291 10.77 -4.58 -2.12
C ALA A 291 11.07 -3.50 -3.17
N THR A 292 11.09 -3.90 -4.44
CA THR A 292 11.10 -2.98 -5.58
C THR A 292 10.00 -3.39 -6.55
N LEU A 293 9.28 -2.41 -7.07
CA LEU A 293 8.15 -2.59 -7.97
C LEU A 293 8.04 -1.33 -8.85
N ASP A 294 8.19 -1.52 -10.15
CA ASP A 294 7.88 -0.52 -11.18
C ASP A 294 6.50 -0.86 -11.77
N GLY A 295 5.62 0.12 -11.89
CA GLY A 295 4.29 -0.08 -12.48
C GLY A 295 4.32 -0.52 -13.96
N GLY A 296 5.40 -0.27 -14.71
CA GLY A 296 5.64 -0.85 -16.04
C GLY A 296 5.60 -2.39 -16.04
N ASP A 297 5.96 -3.05 -14.93
CA ASP A 297 5.88 -4.50 -14.80
C ASP A 297 4.48 -5.02 -14.46
N VAL A 298 3.52 -4.12 -14.17
CA VAL A 298 2.20 -4.51 -13.68
C VAL A 298 1.16 -4.35 -14.79
N LEU A 299 0.65 -5.48 -15.26
CA LEU A 299 -0.39 -5.58 -16.28
C LEU A 299 -1.68 -6.10 -15.66
N LEU A 300 -2.73 -5.27 -15.67
CA LEU A 300 -4.08 -5.70 -15.31
C LEU A 300 -4.81 -6.24 -16.56
N ALA A 301 -5.32 -7.46 -16.47
CA ALA A 301 -6.13 -8.11 -17.49
C ALA A 301 -7.34 -8.80 -16.82
N GLY A 302 -8.50 -8.15 -16.88
CA GLY A 302 -9.71 -8.60 -16.19
C GLY A 302 -9.54 -8.58 -14.67
N ASP A 303 -9.60 -9.75 -14.04
CA ASP A 303 -9.41 -9.94 -12.59
C ASP A 303 -7.97 -10.37 -12.21
N THR A 304 -7.10 -10.48 -13.22
CA THR A 304 -5.75 -10.99 -13.06
C THR A 304 -4.73 -9.88 -13.27
N VAL A 305 -3.82 -9.74 -12.31
CA VAL A 305 -2.67 -8.84 -12.36
C VAL A 305 -1.43 -9.69 -12.69
N TYR A 306 -0.94 -9.57 -13.92
CA TYR A 306 0.34 -10.12 -14.32
C TYR A 306 1.46 -9.18 -13.89
N VAL A 307 2.52 -9.74 -13.30
CA VAL A 307 3.63 -8.94 -12.75
C VAL A 307 4.95 -9.47 -13.28
N GLY A 308 5.67 -8.63 -14.02
CA GLY A 308 7.02 -8.91 -14.51
C GLY A 308 7.99 -9.15 -13.36
N ALA A 309 8.67 -10.29 -13.36
CA ALA A 309 9.86 -10.49 -12.54
C ALA A 309 11.06 -10.03 -13.37
N SER A 310 11.50 -8.79 -13.12
CA SER A 310 12.44 -8.05 -13.96
C SER A 310 13.64 -7.54 -13.15
N THR A 311 14.52 -6.78 -13.80
CA THR A 311 15.60 -6.05 -13.09
C THR A 311 15.07 -4.90 -12.23
N ARG A 312 13.84 -4.46 -12.46
CA ARG A 312 13.19 -3.35 -11.76
C ARG A 312 12.26 -3.84 -10.65
N THR A 313 11.56 -4.95 -10.87
CA THR A 313 10.61 -5.54 -9.94
C THR A 313 11.13 -6.85 -9.37
N ASN A 314 11.39 -6.87 -8.06
CA ASN A 314 11.97 -8.02 -7.38
C ASN A 314 10.91 -8.93 -6.72
N ALA A 315 11.34 -10.10 -6.24
CA ALA A 315 10.45 -11.08 -5.61
C ALA A 315 9.68 -10.52 -4.38
N GLU A 316 10.31 -9.64 -3.61
CA GLU A 316 9.66 -8.99 -2.46
C GLU A 316 8.59 -7.97 -2.89
N GLY A 317 8.79 -7.27 -4.01
CA GLY A 317 7.79 -6.39 -4.63
C GLY A 317 6.60 -7.16 -5.17
N ILE A 318 6.84 -8.27 -5.86
CA ILE A 318 5.78 -9.18 -6.32
C ILE A 318 4.98 -9.73 -5.13
N ARG A 319 5.66 -10.11 -4.04
CA ARG A 319 5.01 -10.62 -2.83
C ARG A 319 4.16 -9.53 -2.17
N ALA A 320 4.68 -8.32 -2.02
CA ALA A 320 3.95 -7.19 -1.45
C ALA A 320 2.72 -6.83 -2.30
N LEU A 321 2.86 -6.74 -3.62
CA LEU A 321 1.74 -6.50 -4.53
C LEU A 321 0.69 -7.61 -4.44
N ARG A 322 1.11 -8.88 -4.33
CA ARG A 322 0.18 -10.00 -4.15
C ARG A 322 -0.64 -9.89 -2.87
N GLU A 323 -0.05 -9.48 -1.76
CA GLU A 323 -0.78 -9.27 -0.51
C GLU A 323 -1.86 -8.20 -0.67
N ILE A 324 -1.51 -7.06 -1.27
CA ILE A 324 -2.46 -5.95 -1.51
C ILE A 324 -3.56 -6.37 -2.50
N ALA A 325 -3.19 -6.93 -3.65
CA ALA A 325 -4.10 -7.28 -4.72
C ALA A 325 -5.12 -8.36 -4.31
N LEU A 326 -4.71 -9.34 -3.50
CA LEU A 326 -5.61 -10.37 -2.98
C LEU A 326 -6.71 -9.80 -2.09
N ASP A 327 -6.38 -8.84 -1.22
CA ASP A 327 -7.36 -8.16 -0.36
C ASP A 327 -8.37 -7.34 -1.17
N LEU A 328 -8.00 -6.96 -2.40
CA LEU A 328 -8.85 -6.25 -3.35
C LEU A 328 -9.61 -7.18 -4.31
N GLY A 329 -9.44 -8.50 -4.20
CA GLY A 329 -10.11 -9.50 -5.03
C GLY A 329 -9.44 -9.79 -6.38
N TYR A 330 -8.18 -9.37 -6.57
CA TYR A 330 -7.40 -9.67 -7.76
C TYR A 330 -6.46 -10.86 -7.55
N ARG A 331 -6.22 -11.63 -8.62
CA ARG A 331 -5.22 -12.70 -8.65
C ARG A 331 -3.90 -12.17 -9.19
N VAL A 332 -2.78 -12.51 -8.55
CA VAL A 332 -1.44 -12.11 -9.03
C VAL A 332 -0.67 -13.28 -9.63
N VAL A 333 -0.24 -13.15 -10.89
CA VAL A 333 0.60 -14.11 -11.61
C VAL A 333 1.94 -13.46 -11.94
N ALA A 334 3.04 -14.02 -11.43
CA ALA A 334 4.38 -13.54 -11.75
C ALA A 334 4.82 -14.09 -13.11
N VAL A 335 5.41 -13.25 -13.96
CA VAL A 335 5.88 -13.59 -15.30
C VAL A 335 7.37 -13.23 -15.41
N PRO A 336 8.28 -14.21 -15.44
CA PRO A 336 9.71 -13.95 -15.64
C PRO A 336 9.99 -13.33 -17.01
N ILE A 337 10.76 -12.24 -17.02
CA ILE A 337 11.18 -11.54 -18.24
C ILE A 337 12.71 -11.36 -18.25
N SER A 338 13.34 -11.55 -19.41
CA SER A 338 14.80 -11.44 -19.54
C SER A 338 15.25 -10.60 -20.75
N GLY A 339 14.35 -10.28 -21.68
CA GLY A 339 14.68 -9.55 -22.92
C GLY A 339 14.12 -8.13 -23.02
N ALA A 340 13.55 -7.56 -21.94
CA ALA A 340 12.92 -6.25 -21.96
C ALA A 340 13.00 -5.54 -20.60
N LEU A 341 12.79 -4.22 -20.61
CA LEU A 341 12.84 -3.39 -19.41
C LEU A 341 11.73 -3.73 -18.41
N HIS A 342 10.50 -3.84 -18.91
CA HIS A 342 9.33 -4.19 -18.12
C HIS A 342 8.40 -5.15 -18.86
N LEU A 343 7.47 -5.77 -18.14
CA LEU A 343 6.44 -6.62 -18.73
C LEU A 343 5.63 -5.90 -19.81
N LYS A 344 5.21 -4.65 -19.57
CA LYS A 344 4.39 -3.88 -20.53
C LYS A 344 5.14 -3.41 -21.78
N SER A 345 6.46 -3.54 -21.82
CA SER A 345 7.23 -3.38 -23.06
C SER A 345 6.98 -4.53 -24.05
N VAL A 346 6.53 -5.69 -23.56
CA VAL A 346 6.38 -6.92 -24.36
C VAL A 346 5.02 -7.57 -24.23
N ALA A 347 4.16 -7.13 -23.32
CA ALA A 347 2.80 -7.63 -23.19
C ALA A 347 1.86 -6.59 -22.59
N THR A 348 0.73 -6.34 -23.23
CA THR A 348 -0.37 -5.53 -22.70
C THR A 348 -1.71 -6.23 -22.92
N ALA A 349 -2.81 -5.64 -22.47
CA ALA A 349 -4.14 -6.21 -22.60
C ALA A 349 -5.04 -5.28 -23.41
N LEU A 350 -5.85 -5.88 -24.28
CA LEU A 350 -6.97 -5.24 -24.94
C LEU A 350 -8.09 -4.94 -23.92
N PRO A 351 -9.06 -4.06 -24.25
CA PRO A 351 -10.15 -3.69 -23.34
C PRO A 351 -10.95 -4.87 -22.75
N ASP A 352 -11.01 -6.01 -23.44
CA ASP A 352 -11.70 -7.22 -22.99
C ASP A 352 -10.84 -8.13 -22.09
N GLY A 353 -9.60 -7.75 -21.82
CA GLY A 353 -8.62 -8.53 -21.06
C GLY A 353 -7.79 -9.50 -21.90
N THR A 354 -7.98 -9.57 -23.22
CA THR A 354 -7.15 -10.40 -24.10
C THR A 354 -5.71 -9.87 -24.11
N VAL A 355 -4.76 -10.72 -23.73
CA VAL A 355 -3.33 -10.35 -23.71
C VAL A 355 -2.77 -10.34 -25.13
N LEU A 356 -2.11 -9.25 -25.50
CA LEU A 356 -1.29 -9.10 -26.71
C LEU A 356 0.18 -9.14 -26.28
N ALA A 357 0.96 -10.10 -26.78
CA ALA A 357 2.33 -10.33 -26.30
C ALA A 357 3.34 -10.53 -27.45
N TRP A 358 4.52 -9.93 -27.31
CA TRP A 358 5.72 -10.21 -28.08
C TRP A 358 6.56 -11.26 -27.35
N THR A 359 6.47 -12.51 -27.78
CA THR A 359 7.03 -13.65 -27.04
C THR A 359 8.55 -13.78 -26.98
N PRO A 360 9.37 -13.24 -27.90
CA PRO A 360 10.82 -13.43 -27.85
C PRO A 360 11.53 -13.00 -26.56
N ALA A 361 10.92 -12.11 -25.76
CA ALA A 361 11.47 -11.62 -24.50
C ALA A 361 10.83 -12.23 -23.24
N LEU A 362 9.90 -13.19 -23.42
CA LEU A 362 9.13 -13.84 -22.37
C LEU A 362 9.62 -15.28 -22.16
N GLU A 363 10.01 -15.64 -20.93
CA GLU A 363 10.53 -16.98 -20.65
C GLU A 363 9.43 -18.05 -20.66
N GLN A 364 8.22 -17.69 -20.18
CA GLN A 364 7.08 -18.59 -20.08
C GLN A 364 5.77 -17.90 -20.50
N PRO A 365 5.54 -17.66 -21.81
CA PRO A 365 4.31 -17.01 -22.30
C PRO A 365 3.01 -17.77 -21.93
N SER A 366 3.09 -19.08 -21.69
CA SER A 366 1.94 -19.89 -21.28
C SER A 366 1.34 -19.47 -19.93
N LEU A 367 2.05 -18.68 -19.12
CA LEU A 367 1.54 -18.15 -17.85
C LEU A 367 0.35 -17.19 -18.04
N PHE A 368 0.17 -16.60 -19.23
CA PHE A 368 -1.03 -15.83 -19.56
C PHE A 368 -2.28 -16.71 -19.77
N GLY A 369 -2.12 -18.03 -19.90
CA GLY A 369 -3.18 -18.96 -20.28
C GLY A 369 -3.51 -18.88 -21.78
N GLY A 370 -3.89 -17.71 -22.26
CA GLY A 370 -4.10 -17.39 -23.68
C GLY A 370 -3.61 -15.99 -24.03
N TYR A 371 -3.02 -15.83 -25.21
CA TYR A 371 -2.55 -14.55 -25.72
C TYR A 371 -2.57 -14.52 -27.25
N ILE A 372 -2.55 -13.32 -27.82
CA ILE A 372 -2.34 -13.05 -29.25
C ILE A 372 -0.90 -12.60 -29.43
N GLU A 373 -0.21 -13.19 -30.41
CA GLU A 373 1.16 -12.75 -30.75
C GLU A 373 1.11 -11.35 -31.38
N ALA A 374 1.83 -10.41 -30.77
CA ALA A 374 2.10 -9.10 -31.38
C ALA A 374 3.06 -9.31 -32.56
N PRO A 375 2.85 -8.67 -33.72
CA PRO A 375 3.78 -8.78 -34.84
C PRO A 375 5.03 -7.88 -34.68
N GLU A 376 4.99 -6.90 -33.78
CA GLU A 376 6.04 -5.92 -33.55
C GLU A 376 6.24 -5.69 -32.04
N LEU A 377 7.49 -5.52 -31.60
CA LEU A 377 7.83 -5.25 -30.19
C LEU A 377 7.12 -4.00 -29.66
N LEU A 378 7.26 -2.86 -30.36
CA LEU A 378 6.61 -1.60 -29.96
C LEU A 378 5.07 -1.70 -29.99
N GLY A 379 4.53 -2.62 -30.78
CA GLY A 379 3.10 -2.90 -30.84
C GLY A 379 2.58 -3.76 -29.70
N ALA A 380 3.46 -4.37 -28.90
CA ALA A 380 3.07 -5.10 -27.71
C ALA A 380 2.70 -4.17 -26.54
N SER A 381 3.05 -2.88 -26.62
CA SER A 381 2.58 -1.83 -25.72
C SER A 381 1.40 -1.09 -26.37
N ILE A 382 0.18 -1.42 -25.95
CA ILE A 382 -1.04 -0.71 -26.34
C ILE A 382 -1.73 -0.10 -25.13
N LEU A 383 -2.47 0.99 -25.35
CA LEU A 383 -3.22 1.67 -24.29
C LEU A 383 -4.72 1.68 -24.65
N PRO A 384 -5.57 0.97 -23.90
CA PRO A 384 -7.02 1.15 -23.99
C PRO A 384 -7.44 2.59 -23.66
N LEU A 385 -8.13 3.26 -24.58
CA LEU A 385 -8.67 4.61 -24.39
C LEU A 385 -10.11 4.57 -23.89
N ASP A 386 -10.89 3.60 -24.39
CA ASP A 386 -12.26 3.29 -24.02
C ASP A 386 -12.54 1.79 -24.27
N ALA A 387 -13.80 1.38 -24.25
CA ALA A 387 -14.20 -0.02 -24.34
C ALA A 387 -13.91 -0.65 -25.72
N ASP A 388 -13.81 0.16 -26.78
CA ASP A 388 -13.63 -0.33 -28.15
C ASP A 388 -12.43 0.33 -28.87
N THR A 389 -11.82 1.35 -28.29
CA THR A 389 -10.72 2.12 -28.88
C THR A 389 -9.41 1.92 -28.12
N VAL A 390 -8.34 1.66 -28.88
CA VAL A 390 -6.98 1.53 -28.35
C VAL A 390 -6.02 2.49 -29.06
N LEU A 391 -5.07 3.00 -28.29
CA LEU A 391 -3.90 3.71 -28.77
C LEU A 391 -2.75 2.72 -29.03
N VAL A 392 -2.17 2.82 -30.23
CA VAL A 392 -0.99 2.07 -30.67
C VAL A 392 0.07 3.08 -31.13
N SER A 393 1.36 2.80 -30.90
CA SER A 393 2.42 3.64 -31.49
C SER A 393 2.33 3.66 -33.02
N ALA A 394 2.58 4.83 -33.62
CA ALA A 394 2.74 4.98 -35.07
C ALA A 394 3.90 4.14 -35.64
N ALA A 395 4.87 3.74 -34.80
CA ALA A 395 5.97 2.86 -35.16
C ALA A 395 5.57 1.37 -35.27
N ALA A 396 4.33 0.99 -34.92
CA ALA A 396 3.83 -0.38 -34.97
C ALA A 396 2.61 -0.58 -35.91
N PRO A 397 2.74 -0.31 -37.22
CA PRO A 397 1.63 -0.37 -38.17
C PRO A 397 1.07 -1.79 -38.40
N ALA A 398 1.89 -2.84 -38.28
CA ALA A 398 1.39 -4.21 -38.45
C ALA A 398 0.48 -4.60 -37.27
N THR A 399 0.83 -4.15 -36.08
CA THR A 399 0.05 -4.35 -34.85
C THR A 399 -1.24 -3.55 -34.90
N ALA A 400 -1.20 -2.29 -35.30
CA ALA A 400 -2.41 -1.49 -35.52
C ALA A 400 -3.37 -2.18 -36.50
N LYS A 401 -2.85 -2.74 -37.60
CA LYS A 401 -3.65 -3.49 -38.57
C LYS A 401 -4.23 -4.79 -37.99
N LEU A 402 -3.48 -5.49 -37.13
CA LEU A 402 -3.96 -6.68 -36.43
C LEU A 402 -5.11 -6.34 -35.49
N VAL A 403 -4.92 -5.36 -34.60
CA VAL A 403 -5.91 -4.96 -33.61
C VAL A 403 -7.20 -4.46 -34.27
N LYS A 404 -7.09 -3.71 -35.37
CA LYS A 404 -8.25 -3.32 -36.18
C LYS A 404 -9.03 -4.52 -36.76
N ARG A 405 -8.35 -5.60 -37.15
CA ARG A 405 -9.01 -6.84 -37.63
C ARG A 405 -9.68 -7.62 -36.51
N LEU A 406 -9.25 -7.44 -35.27
CA LEU A 406 -9.90 -8.02 -34.09
C LEU A 406 -11.20 -7.28 -33.72
N GLY A 407 -11.47 -6.13 -34.34
CA GLY A 407 -12.73 -5.40 -34.20
C GLY A 407 -12.64 -4.11 -33.37
N TYR A 408 -11.44 -3.71 -32.93
CA TYR A 408 -11.24 -2.46 -32.19
C TYR A 408 -11.05 -1.25 -33.12
N ASN A 409 -11.45 -0.09 -32.64
CA ASN A 409 -10.98 1.19 -33.17
C ASN A 409 -9.52 1.38 -32.77
N VAL A 410 -8.70 1.85 -33.71
CA VAL A 410 -7.28 2.06 -33.47
C VAL A 410 -6.94 3.51 -33.76
N VAL A 411 -6.42 4.19 -32.74
CA VAL A 411 -5.76 5.48 -32.87
C VAL A 411 -4.26 5.25 -32.86
N THR A 412 -3.53 5.97 -33.69
CA THR A 412 -2.07 5.91 -33.75
C THR A 412 -1.48 7.26 -33.39
N LEU A 413 -0.46 7.27 -32.53
CA LEU A 413 0.27 8.49 -32.16
C LEU A 413 1.77 8.29 -32.33
N ASP A 414 2.46 9.31 -32.83
CA ASP A 414 3.91 9.35 -32.86
C ASP A 414 4.45 9.72 -31.47
N ILE A 415 5.19 8.80 -30.86
CA ILE A 415 5.90 8.98 -29.59
C ILE A 415 7.40 8.66 -29.74
N SER A 416 7.94 8.83 -30.95
CA SER A 416 9.29 8.36 -31.31
C SER A 416 10.40 8.86 -30.38
N GLU A 417 10.28 10.06 -29.80
CA GLU A 417 11.30 10.57 -28.88
C GLU A 417 11.30 9.81 -27.54
N PHE A 418 10.15 9.30 -27.10
CA PHE A 418 10.03 8.45 -25.92
C PHE A 418 10.44 7.00 -26.20
N GLU A 419 10.21 6.51 -27.42
CA GLU A 419 10.68 5.18 -27.84
C GLU A 419 12.20 5.07 -27.84
N LYS A 420 12.92 6.16 -28.15
CA LYS A 420 14.38 6.25 -27.99
C LYS A 420 14.85 6.05 -26.54
N LEU A 421 13.95 6.24 -25.58
CA LEU A 421 14.16 6.10 -24.14
C LEU A 421 13.50 4.83 -23.57
N GLU A 422 13.18 3.85 -24.43
CA GLU A 422 12.50 2.60 -24.03
C GLU A 422 11.08 2.79 -23.49
N GLY A 423 10.50 3.97 -23.69
CA GLY A 423 9.13 4.30 -23.31
C GLY A 423 8.12 3.86 -24.38
N GLY A 424 6.99 3.34 -23.93
CA GLY A 424 5.82 3.04 -24.77
C GLY A 424 4.62 3.94 -24.46
N VAL A 425 3.51 3.74 -25.17
CA VAL A 425 2.28 4.53 -24.99
C VAL A 425 1.67 4.38 -23.60
N THR A 426 1.93 3.27 -22.91
CA THR A 426 1.47 3.06 -21.54
C THR A 426 2.29 3.85 -20.52
N CYS A 427 3.56 4.14 -20.80
CA CYS A 427 4.51 4.68 -19.83
C CYS A 427 4.24 6.14 -19.47
N LEU A 428 3.69 6.92 -20.41
CA LEU A 428 3.51 8.36 -20.31
C LEU A 428 2.37 8.79 -19.37
N SER A 429 1.57 7.83 -18.87
CA SER A 429 0.55 8.09 -17.85
C SER A 429 0.44 6.95 -16.84
N ALA A 430 0.06 7.28 -15.61
CA ALA A 430 -0.50 6.29 -14.69
C ALA A 430 -2.02 6.45 -14.64
N ARG A 431 -2.76 5.36 -14.82
CA ARG A 431 -4.20 5.41 -15.14
C ARG A 431 -5.04 4.74 -14.06
N ALA A 432 -6.19 5.34 -13.77
CA ALA A 432 -7.24 4.77 -12.93
C ALA A 432 -8.57 4.79 -13.69
N TYR A 433 -9.22 3.62 -13.80
CA TYR A 433 -10.47 3.43 -14.51
C TYR A 433 -11.18 2.15 -14.06
#